data_AF-A0A0J7INS4-F1
#
_entry.id   AF-A0A0J7INS4-F1
#
_cell.length_a   1.000
_cell.length_b   1.000
_cell.length_c   1.000
_cell.angle_alpha   90.00
_cell.angle_beta   90.00
_cell.angle_gamma   90.00
#
_symmetry.space_group_name_H-M   'P 1'
#
loop_
_entity.id
_entity.type
_entity.pdbx_description
1 polymer ?
#
loop_
_entity_poly.entity_id
_entity_poly.type
_entity_poly.pdbx_seq_one_letter_code
_entity_poly.pdbx_strand_id
1 'polypeptide(L)'
;MAVKKLVPFFLFILSFNLYFSQEIIIKDDKVLLDGKQILKVEKINAAQYSFFSMQDDEEILLYKYMDNETPKYVNDDYFILNFLTEKVKIESTDISKIANFMNSRKGMEKLVRWLIKERVLSHDGELNPDRVQVFKEKYDENITERTLRS
;
A
#
# COMPACT_ATOMS: atom_id res chain seq x y z
N MET A 1 -39.91 -6.48 -36.00
CA MET A 1 -39.37 -7.63 -35.23
C MET A 1 -37.90 -7.44 -34.78
N ALA A 2 -37.27 -6.27 -34.97
CA ALA A 2 -35.86 -6.03 -34.60
C ALA A 2 -35.67 -5.40 -33.20
N VAL A 3 -36.63 -4.60 -32.73
CA VAL A 3 -36.51 -3.85 -31.45
C VAL A 3 -36.48 -4.77 -30.22
N LYS A 4 -37.18 -5.91 -30.26
CA LYS A 4 -37.22 -6.89 -29.15
C LYS A 4 -35.89 -7.63 -28.92
N LYS A 5 -34.96 -7.60 -29.89
CA LYS A 5 -33.64 -8.26 -29.79
C LYS A 5 -32.52 -7.34 -29.26
N LEU A 6 -32.78 -6.03 -29.13
CA LEU A 6 -31.80 -5.06 -28.61
C LEU A 6 -31.74 -5.05 -27.06
N VAL A 7 -32.85 -5.35 -26.40
CA VAL A 7 -32.94 -5.41 -24.93
C VAL A 7 -31.98 -6.43 -24.29
N PRO A 8 -31.89 -7.69 -24.77
CA PRO A 8 -30.94 -8.65 -24.18
C PRO A 8 -29.47 -8.29 -24.47
N PHE A 9 -29.19 -7.60 -25.59
CA PHE A 9 -27.84 -7.12 -25.90
C PHE A 9 -27.39 -6.00 -24.94
N PHE A 10 -28.31 -5.10 -24.56
CA PHE A 10 -28.03 -4.05 -23.59
C PHE A 10 -27.80 -4.61 -22.17
N LEU A 11 -28.55 -5.65 -21.78
CA LEU A 11 -28.34 -6.36 -20.52
C LEU A 11 -26.99 -7.09 -20.47
N PHE A 12 -26.53 -7.64 -21.60
CA PHE A 12 -25.22 -8.31 -21.70
C PHE A 12 -24.03 -7.34 -21.57
N ILE A 13 -24.17 -6.09 -22.02
CA ILE A 13 -23.11 -5.08 -21.88
C ILE A 13 -23.01 -4.57 -20.44
N LEU A 14 -24.12 -4.50 -19.71
CA LEU A 14 -24.14 -4.06 -18.30
C LEU A 14 -23.44 -5.06 -17.36
N SER A 15 -23.44 -6.36 -17.66
CA SER A 15 -22.79 -7.38 -16.81
C SER A 15 -21.27 -7.29 -16.76
N PHE A 16 -20.61 -6.60 -17.70
CA PHE A 16 -19.14 -6.50 -17.72
C PHE A 16 -18.57 -5.35 -16.86
N ASN A 17 -19.42 -4.47 -16.29
CA ASN A 17 -18.95 -3.27 -15.58
C ASN A 17 -18.71 -3.47 -14.07
N LEU A 18 -18.95 -4.66 -13.52
CA LEU A 18 -18.88 -4.90 -12.07
C LEU A 18 -17.50 -5.36 -11.55
N TYR A 19 -16.46 -5.43 -12.39
CA TYR A 19 -15.22 -6.15 -12.06
C TYR A 19 -13.95 -5.31 -11.84
N PHE A 20 -14.03 -3.97 -11.82
CA PHE A 20 -12.83 -3.15 -12.02
C PHE A 20 -12.41 -2.16 -10.93
N SER A 21 -12.77 -2.39 -9.66
CA SER A 21 -12.05 -1.71 -8.58
C SER A 21 -11.94 -2.60 -7.34
N GLN A 22 -10.73 -3.12 -7.10
CA GLN A 22 -10.40 -3.78 -5.83
C GLN A 22 -10.51 -2.75 -4.71
N GLU A 23 -11.47 -2.93 -3.81
CA GLU A 23 -11.66 -2.05 -2.67
C GLU A 23 -10.72 -2.49 -1.55
N ILE A 24 -9.96 -1.53 -1.00
CA ILE A 24 -9.06 -1.78 0.13
C ILE A 24 -9.52 -0.90 1.27
N ILE A 25 -9.86 -1.53 2.39
CA ILE A 25 -10.39 -0.88 3.58
C ILE A 25 -9.55 -1.30 4.78
N ILE A 26 -9.16 -0.33 5.60
CA ILE A 26 -8.59 -0.61 6.92
C ILE A 26 -9.65 -0.37 7.99
N LYS A 27 -10.05 -1.43 8.70
CA LYS A 27 -11.09 -1.36 9.72
C LYS A 27 -10.81 -2.37 10.82
N ASP A 28 -11.00 -1.95 12.08
CA ASP A 28 -10.87 -2.80 13.27
C ASP A 28 -9.57 -3.63 13.27
N ASP A 29 -8.44 -2.95 13.02
CA ASP A 29 -7.08 -3.52 12.96
C ASP A 29 -6.87 -4.60 11.87
N LYS A 30 -7.71 -4.55 10.83
CA LYS A 30 -7.67 -5.44 9.68
C LYS A 30 -7.51 -4.67 8.39
N VAL A 31 -6.77 -5.25 7.46
CA VAL A 31 -6.75 -4.84 6.05
C VAL A 31 -7.67 -5.78 5.28
N LEU A 32 -8.73 -5.21 4.70
CA LEU A 32 -9.70 -5.93 3.91
C LEU A 32 -9.50 -5.61 2.43
N LEU A 33 -9.40 -6.64 1.59
CA LEU A 33 -9.43 -6.56 0.14
C LEU A 33 -10.76 -7.15 -0.33
N ASP A 34 -11.62 -6.32 -0.91
CA ASP A 34 -12.98 -6.70 -1.34
C ASP A 34 -13.77 -7.43 -0.22
N GLY A 35 -13.59 -6.98 1.02
CA GLY A 35 -14.22 -7.55 2.22
C GLY A 35 -13.53 -8.78 2.81
N LYS A 36 -12.56 -9.38 2.11
CA LYS A 36 -11.72 -10.47 2.64
C LYS A 36 -10.55 -9.89 3.43
N GLN A 37 -10.34 -10.37 4.66
CA GLN A 37 -9.16 -9.98 5.43
C GLN A 37 -7.90 -10.60 4.81
N ILE A 38 -6.92 -9.75 4.51
CA ILE A 38 -5.63 -10.16 3.89
C ILE A 38 -4.43 -9.90 4.81
N LEU A 39 -4.52 -8.92 5.71
CA LEU A 39 -3.47 -8.60 6.69
C LEU A 39 -4.11 -8.14 8.00
N LYS A 40 -3.35 -8.21 9.09
CA LYS A 40 -3.62 -7.42 10.30
C LYS A 40 -2.83 -6.13 10.22
N VAL A 41 -3.32 -5.09 10.87
CA VAL A 41 -2.65 -3.79 10.89
C VAL A 41 -2.72 -3.18 12.28
N GLU A 42 -1.60 -2.66 12.76
CA GLU A 42 -1.50 -1.99 14.05
C GLU A 42 -0.98 -0.57 13.85
N LYS A 43 -1.73 0.41 14.37
CA LYS A 43 -1.26 1.79 14.44
C LYS A 43 -0.42 1.97 15.70
N ILE A 44 0.90 1.93 15.56
CA ILE A 44 1.82 2.12 16.69
C ILE A 44 1.71 3.54 17.25
N ASN A 45 1.78 4.56 16.39
CA ASN A 45 1.70 5.98 16.80
C ASN A 45 1.24 6.87 15.63
N ALA A 46 1.46 8.19 15.71
CA ALA A 46 1.07 9.15 14.67
C ALA A 46 1.96 9.14 13.40
N ALA A 47 3.09 8.43 13.42
CA ALA A 47 4.00 8.32 12.30
C ALA A 47 4.21 6.88 11.80
N GLN A 48 3.79 5.86 12.56
CA GLN A 48 4.14 4.47 12.28
C GLN A 48 2.93 3.54 12.21
N TYR A 49 3.02 2.55 11.31
CA TYR A 49 2.05 1.47 11.11
C TYR A 49 2.79 0.15 10.86
N SER A 50 2.34 -0.91 11.52
CA SER A 50 2.81 -2.27 11.29
C SER A 50 1.74 -3.09 10.59
N PHE A 51 2.16 -3.94 9.66
CA PHE A 51 1.31 -4.87 8.94
C PHE A 51 1.82 -6.29 9.17
N PHE A 52 0.90 -7.20 9.48
CA PHE A 52 1.21 -8.58 9.85
C PHE A 52 0.54 -9.56 8.90
N SER A 53 1.25 -10.64 8.63
CA SER A 53 0.79 -11.80 7.87
C SER A 53 -0.37 -12.51 8.59
N MET A 54 -1.32 -13.02 7.80
CA MET A 54 -2.42 -13.83 8.33
C MET A 54 -2.03 -15.29 8.61
N GLN A 55 -0.89 -15.74 8.10
CA GLN A 55 -0.49 -17.16 8.14
C GLN A 55 0.21 -17.51 9.45
N ASP A 56 1.14 -16.65 9.87
CA ASP A 56 2.11 -16.88 10.94
C ASP A 56 2.17 -15.73 11.95
N ASP A 57 1.39 -14.67 11.73
CA ASP A 57 1.40 -13.44 12.54
C ASP A 57 2.73 -12.69 12.53
N GLU A 58 3.60 -12.97 11.54
CA GLU A 58 4.86 -12.23 11.39
C GLU A 58 4.62 -10.81 10.89
N GLU A 59 5.36 -9.84 11.44
CA GLU A 59 5.36 -8.46 10.96
C GLU A 59 6.10 -8.42 9.61
N ILE A 60 5.36 -8.20 8.53
CA ILE A 60 5.93 -8.21 7.17
C ILE A 60 6.35 -6.83 6.70
N LEU A 61 5.70 -5.77 7.20
CA LEU A 61 5.94 -4.41 6.77
C LEU A 61 5.76 -3.42 7.91
N LEU A 62 6.78 -2.60 8.14
CA LEU A 62 6.72 -1.43 9.02
C LEU A 62 6.82 -0.15 8.18
N TYR A 63 5.73 0.61 8.14
CA TYR A 63 5.68 1.97 7.59
C TYR A 63 6.11 2.98 8.65
N LYS A 64 6.98 3.92 8.27
CA LYS A 64 7.35 5.08 9.10
C LYS A 64 7.30 6.36 8.28
N TYR A 65 6.64 7.38 8.79
CA TYR A 65 6.76 8.75 8.32
C TYR A 65 7.95 9.43 9.00
N MET A 66 8.73 10.18 8.23
CA MET A 66 9.88 10.95 8.71
C MET A 66 9.68 12.41 8.33
N ASP A 67 9.66 13.30 9.32
CA ASP A 67 9.54 14.75 9.17
C ASP A 67 10.91 15.46 9.04
N ASN A 68 11.95 14.67 8.73
CA ASN A 68 13.36 15.04 8.61
C ASN A 68 13.89 15.97 9.73
N GLU A 69 13.29 15.94 10.93
CA GLU A 69 13.62 16.81 12.07
C GLU A 69 13.45 18.33 11.77
N THR A 70 12.71 18.67 10.71
CA THR A 70 12.50 20.03 10.20
C THR A 70 11.00 20.32 10.05
N PRO A 71 10.25 20.53 11.17
CA PRO A 71 8.79 20.65 11.16
C PRO A 71 8.20 21.75 10.26
N LYS A 72 9.04 22.70 9.80
CA LYS A 72 8.65 23.82 8.94
C LYS A 72 8.79 23.53 7.44
N TYR A 73 9.44 22.43 7.05
CA TYR A 73 9.87 22.19 5.68
C TYR A 73 9.32 20.90 5.07
N VAL A 74 8.00 20.65 5.16
CA VAL A 74 7.24 19.48 4.64
C VAL A 74 7.69 18.91 3.27
N ASN A 75 8.37 19.70 2.44
CA ASN A 75 8.95 19.26 1.17
C ASN A 75 10.18 18.33 1.31
N ASP A 76 10.79 18.21 2.50
CA ASP A 76 11.88 17.27 2.77
C ASP A 76 11.41 16.02 3.55
N ASP A 77 10.12 15.93 3.84
CA ASP A 77 9.51 14.77 4.46
C ASP A 77 9.59 13.56 3.52
N TYR A 78 9.84 12.40 4.12
CA TYR A 78 9.90 11.14 3.39
C TYR A 78 9.27 10.03 4.23
N PHE A 79 9.05 8.88 3.62
CA PHE A 79 8.60 7.71 4.33
C PHE A 79 9.57 6.54 4.12
N ILE A 80 9.56 5.65 5.09
CA ILE A 80 10.34 4.44 5.12
C ILE A 80 9.39 3.24 5.09
N LEU A 81 9.65 2.30 4.20
CA LEU A 81 9.04 0.98 4.17
C LEU A 81 10.12 -0.03 4.56
N ASN A 82 9.94 -0.70 5.70
CA ASN A 82 10.81 -1.80 6.11
C ASN A 82 10.07 -3.12 5.91
N PHE A 83 10.48 -3.88 4.91
CA PHE A 83 10.04 -5.26 4.70
C PHE A 83 10.91 -6.16 5.57
N LEU A 84 10.39 -6.56 6.74
CA LEU A 84 11.20 -7.12 7.81
C LEU A 84 11.67 -8.54 7.53
N THR A 85 10.79 -9.39 6.98
CA THR A 85 11.12 -10.76 6.58
C THR A 85 12.21 -10.79 5.51
N GLU A 86 12.16 -9.84 4.57
CA GLU A 86 13.12 -9.71 3.47
C GLU A 86 14.36 -8.89 3.83
N LYS A 87 14.37 -8.25 5.01
CA LYS A 87 15.42 -7.31 5.46
C LYS A 87 15.67 -6.19 4.44
N VAL A 88 14.61 -5.71 3.79
CA VAL A 88 14.68 -4.64 2.79
C VAL A 88 14.11 -3.35 3.36
N LYS A 89 14.93 -2.30 3.32
CA LYS A 89 14.52 -0.91 3.60
C LYS A 89 14.42 -0.12 2.30
N ILE A 90 13.34 0.66 2.18
CA ILE A 90 13.07 1.58 1.08
C ILE A 90 12.69 2.94 1.65
N GLU A 91 13.32 3.99 1.15
CA GLU A 91 13.09 5.38 1.54
C GLU A 91 12.62 6.18 0.33
N SER A 92 11.51 6.91 0.45
CA SER A 92 10.96 7.66 -0.69
C SER A 92 10.24 8.94 -0.26
N THR A 93 10.38 9.97 -1.08
CA THR A 93 9.68 11.26 -1.02
C THR A 93 8.40 11.28 -1.86
N ASP A 94 8.09 10.21 -2.61
CA ASP A 94 6.91 10.16 -3.49
C ASP A 94 5.61 9.93 -2.68
N ILE A 95 5.27 10.92 -1.86
CA ILE A 95 4.06 10.99 -1.05
C ILE A 95 2.82 11.01 -1.95
N SER A 96 2.93 11.32 -3.25
CA SER A 96 1.78 11.25 -4.18
C SER A 96 1.15 9.85 -4.24
N LYS A 97 1.93 8.80 -3.90
CA LYS A 97 1.47 7.40 -3.84
C LYS A 97 0.70 7.07 -2.56
N ILE A 98 0.87 7.83 -1.48
CA ILE A 98 0.27 7.61 -0.16
C ILE A 98 -0.41 8.90 0.30
N ALA A 99 -1.75 8.91 0.29
CA ALA A 99 -2.58 10.11 0.38
C ALA A 99 -2.09 11.12 1.45
N ASN A 100 -1.96 12.38 1.00
CA ASN A 100 -1.63 13.59 1.74
C ASN A 100 -1.89 13.56 3.25
N PHE A 101 -0.85 13.96 3.98
CA PHE A 101 -0.76 14.19 5.43
C PHE A 101 -0.66 12.94 6.30
N MET A 102 0.58 12.68 6.76
CA MET A 102 0.94 11.71 7.79
C MET A 102 0.47 10.27 7.49
N ASN A 103 0.42 9.44 8.54
CA ASN A 103 0.00 8.04 8.50
C ASN A 103 -1.52 7.85 8.50
N SER A 104 -2.26 8.64 7.72
CA SER A 104 -3.72 8.51 7.68
C SER A 104 -4.15 7.11 7.24
N ARG A 105 -5.30 6.63 7.77
CA ARG A 105 -5.90 5.34 7.35
C ARG A 105 -6.01 5.22 5.83
N LYS A 106 -6.48 6.30 5.18
CA LYS A 106 -6.59 6.38 3.71
C LYS A 106 -5.22 6.32 3.01
N GLY A 107 -4.18 6.90 3.61
CA GLY A 107 -2.80 6.77 3.14
C GLY A 107 -2.33 5.32 3.17
N MET A 108 -2.61 4.61 4.27
CA MET A 108 -2.27 3.19 4.42
C MET A 108 -3.08 2.29 3.47
N GLU A 109 -4.36 2.57 3.23
CA GLU A 109 -5.14 1.87 2.19
C GLU A 109 -4.53 2.05 0.79
N LYS A 110 -4.03 3.26 0.47
CA LYS A 110 -3.32 3.50 -0.79
C LYS A 110 -1.96 2.82 -0.85
N LEU A 111 -1.22 2.75 0.27
CA LEU A 111 0.03 2.00 0.35
C LEU A 111 -0.20 0.53 0.00
N VAL A 112 -1.15 -0.13 0.67
CA VAL A 112 -1.49 -1.53 0.39
C VAL A 112 -1.92 -1.71 -1.06
N ARG A 113 -2.75 -0.79 -1.58
CA ARG A 113 -3.16 -0.79 -3.00
C ARG A 113 -1.97 -0.75 -3.94
N TRP A 114 -0.98 0.07 -3.63
CA TRP A 114 0.22 0.22 -4.44
C TRP A 114 1.08 -1.05 -4.40
N LEU A 115 1.26 -1.66 -3.23
CA LEU A 115 1.99 -2.91 -3.07
C LEU A 115 1.33 -4.06 -3.86
N ILE A 116 0.00 -4.17 -3.81
CA ILE A 116 -0.74 -5.17 -4.61
C ILE A 116 -0.60 -4.89 -6.11
N LYS A 117 -0.70 -3.61 -6.52
CA LYS A 117 -0.53 -3.21 -7.93
C LYS A 117 0.85 -3.56 -8.47
N GLU A 118 1.91 -3.37 -7.68
CA GLU A 118 3.28 -3.76 -8.03
C GLU A 118 3.57 -5.25 -7.81
N ARG A 119 2.58 -6.02 -7.34
CA ARG A 119 2.69 -7.45 -7.00
C ARG A 119 3.70 -7.74 -5.89
N VAL A 120 4.00 -6.76 -5.06
CA VAL A 120 4.79 -6.94 -3.84
C VAL A 120 3.99 -7.74 -2.82
N LEU A 121 2.70 -7.44 -2.71
CA LEU A 121 1.73 -8.26 -1.98
C LEU A 121 0.82 -8.99 -2.98
N SER A 122 0.51 -10.25 -2.68
CA SER A 122 -0.52 -11.01 -3.37
C SER A 122 -1.92 -10.56 -2.95
N HIS A 123 -2.95 -11.00 -3.68
CA HIS A 123 -4.35 -10.81 -3.30
C HIS A 123 -4.75 -11.53 -1.99
N ASP A 124 -3.90 -12.44 -1.51
CA ASP A 124 -4.08 -13.15 -0.25
C ASP A 124 -3.25 -12.52 0.90
N GLY A 125 -2.52 -11.44 0.63
CA GLY A 125 -1.68 -10.75 1.61
C GLY A 125 -0.29 -11.37 1.79
N GLU A 126 0.13 -12.27 0.89
CA GLU A 126 1.46 -12.87 0.94
C GLU A 126 2.50 -11.94 0.30
N LEU A 127 3.68 -11.84 0.91
CA LEU A 127 4.78 -11.06 0.38
C LEU A 127 5.52 -11.83 -0.72
N ASN A 128 5.88 -11.14 -1.80
CA ASN A 128 6.70 -11.69 -2.88
C ASN A 128 8.13 -11.14 -2.81
N PRO A 129 9.13 -11.93 -2.38
CA PRO A 129 10.53 -11.50 -2.21
C PRO A 129 11.15 -10.86 -3.46
N ASP A 130 10.97 -11.50 -4.62
CA ASP A 130 11.54 -11.01 -5.88
C ASP A 130 10.96 -9.65 -6.26
N ARG A 131 9.67 -9.45 -6.00
CA ARG A 131 8.99 -8.18 -6.27
C ARG A 131 9.36 -7.10 -5.27
N VAL A 132 9.70 -7.44 -4.03
CA VAL A 132 10.26 -6.48 -3.05
C VAL A 132 11.57 -5.89 -3.57
N GLN A 133 12.46 -6.71 -4.14
CA GLN A 133 13.73 -6.22 -4.69
C GLN A 133 13.50 -5.29 -5.90
N VAL A 134 12.65 -5.70 -6.84
CA VAL A 134 12.27 -4.84 -7.98
C VAL A 134 11.62 -3.54 -7.51
N PHE A 135 10.81 -3.59 -6.45
CA PHE A 135 10.19 -2.41 -5.88
C PHE A 135 11.23 -1.47 -5.26
N LYS A 136 12.25 -2.02 -4.57
CA LYS A 136 13.39 -1.25 -4.07
C LYS A 136 14.12 -0.53 -5.19
N GLU A 137 14.50 -1.25 -6.25
CA GLU A 137 15.21 -0.65 -7.39
C GLU A 137 14.44 0.52 -8.05
N LYS A 138 13.11 0.48 -8.02
CA LYS A 138 12.26 1.51 -8.61
C LYS A 138 12.08 2.75 -7.74
N TYR A 139 11.99 2.57 -6.42
CA TYR A 139 11.43 3.59 -5.53
C TYR A 139 12.33 3.98 -4.36
N ASP A 140 13.41 3.24 -4.12
CA ASP A 140 14.35 3.59 -3.07
C ASP A 140 15.26 4.75 -3.51
N GLU A 141 15.10 5.88 -2.85
CA GLU A 141 15.88 7.10 -3.09
C GLU A 141 17.13 7.16 -2.20
N ASN A 142 17.26 6.23 -1.25
CA ASN A 142 18.41 6.11 -0.35
C ASN A 142 18.75 7.44 0.36
N ILE A 143 17.74 8.07 0.95
CA ILE A 143 17.78 9.45 1.44
C ILE A 143 18.77 9.58 2.59
N THR A 144 18.69 8.68 3.57
CA THR A 144 19.51 8.69 4.78
C THR A 144 20.99 8.51 4.47
N GLU A 145 21.37 7.69 3.48
CA GLU A 145 22.79 7.52 3.11
C GLU A 145 23.33 8.71 2.31
N ARG A 146 22.47 9.44 1.59
CA ARG A 146 22.85 10.66 0.86
C ARG A 146 23.01 11.87 1.77
N THR A 147 22.29 11.91 2.89
CA THR A 147 22.45 12.96 3.90
C THR A 147 23.58 12.57 4.85
N LEU A 148 24.82 12.95 4.53
CA LEU A 148 25.91 12.95 5.50
C LEU A 148 25.53 13.89 6.66
N ARG A 149 24.96 13.33 7.73
CA ARG A 149 24.72 14.07 8.97
C ARG A 149 26.06 14.19 9.71
N SER A 150 26.74 15.33 9.51
CA SER A 150 27.97 15.72 10.22
C SER A 150 27.68 16.27 11.60
#